data_AF-A0A3P1WHD7-F1
#
_entry.id   AF-A0A3P1WHD7-F1
#
_cell.length_a   1.000
_cell.length_b   1.000
_cell.length_c   1.000
_cell.angle_alpha   90.00
_cell.angle_beta   90.00
_cell.angle_gamma   90.00
#
_symmetry.space_group_name_H-M   'P 1'
#
loop_
_entity.id
_entity.type
_entity.pdbx_description
1 polymer ?
#
loop_
_entity_poly.entity_id
_entity_poly.type
_entity_poly.pdbx_seq_one_letter_code
_entity_poly.pdbx_strand_id
1 'polypeptide(L)'
;MRPPARPTQPGPQPLPPAGKAPSKVLLLIVGLAVALLVSLVLNLWQAFGGPGDEGFDSPESAARHYVYSLGSAASGEALRSYGMKTVAAKMDSRAQAEQVKQWRADSPYPPADAQDHPDLAGQALQQAAIREVYLRSLQLIADESVDIAQVRSGSWEQITDDMDPTRLDGGLTLVEFKTVESTPGNLAGNSAETCKQLGADECAEAMMLISRDKSSWALGLQFLRYGDGWFVAPAKSSVALNLASSDARFGLLRSSEGEFKQLVAAAEAAGVRFR
;
A
#
# COMPACT_ATOMS: atom_id res chain seq x y z
N MET A 1 -2.50 -79.43 -10.72
CA MET A 1 -2.65 -78.09 -10.12
C MET A 1 -1.82 -77.11 -10.95
N ARG A 2 -2.46 -76.19 -11.68
CA ARG A 2 -1.78 -75.11 -12.45
C ARG A 2 -1.68 -73.86 -11.56
N PRO A 3 -0.57 -73.11 -11.57
CA PRO A 3 -0.47 -71.89 -10.78
C PRO A 3 -1.36 -70.77 -11.35
N PRO A 4 -1.89 -69.86 -10.51
CA PRO A 4 -2.71 -68.74 -10.96
C PRO A 4 -1.87 -67.69 -11.71
N ALA A 5 -2.48 -67.07 -12.73
CA ALA A 5 -1.89 -66.00 -13.53
C ALA A 5 -1.63 -64.75 -12.68
N ARG A 6 -0.45 -64.13 -12.87
CA ARG A 6 -0.13 -62.82 -12.25
C ARG A 6 -0.96 -61.71 -12.92
N PRO A 7 -1.45 -60.72 -12.15
CA PRO A 7 -2.07 -59.53 -12.73
C PRO A 7 -1.01 -58.70 -13.47
N THR A 8 -1.37 -58.24 -14.67
CA THR A 8 -0.60 -57.31 -15.50
C THR A 8 -0.55 -55.93 -14.83
N GLN A 9 0.64 -55.48 -14.48
CA GLN A 9 0.88 -54.08 -14.10
C GLN A 9 0.58 -53.15 -15.30
N PRO A 10 -0.17 -52.05 -15.11
CA PRO A 10 -0.25 -51.00 -16.13
C PRO A 10 1.15 -50.42 -16.35
N GLY A 11 1.57 -50.33 -17.61
CA GLY A 11 2.83 -49.69 -17.97
C GLY A 11 2.87 -48.21 -17.53
N PRO A 12 4.07 -47.63 -17.37
CA PRO A 12 4.21 -46.23 -17.00
C PRO A 12 3.50 -45.32 -18.02
N GLN A 13 2.60 -44.47 -17.52
CA GLN A 13 2.00 -43.43 -18.34
C GLN A 13 3.08 -42.41 -18.75
N PRO A 14 3.04 -41.87 -19.98
CA PRO A 14 3.94 -40.79 -20.37
C PRO A 14 3.69 -39.58 -19.47
N LEU A 15 4.78 -39.03 -18.92
CA LEU A 15 4.75 -37.77 -18.18
C LEU A 15 4.15 -36.67 -19.09
N PRO A 16 3.30 -35.78 -18.54
CA PRO A 16 2.87 -34.60 -19.28
C PRO A 16 4.10 -33.76 -19.68
N PRO A 17 4.07 -33.08 -20.84
CA PRO A 17 5.19 -32.27 -21.29
C PRO A 17 5.55 -31.25 -20.21
N ALA A 18 6.86 -31.18 -19.89
CA ALA A 18 7.40 -30.22 -18.94
C ALA A 18 7.05 -28.81 -19.41
N GLY A 19 6.02 -28.21 -18.81
CA GLY A 19 5.80 -26.77 -18.89
C GLY A 19 7.08 -26.09 -18.43
N LYS A 20 7.60 -25.17 -19.25
CA LYS A 20 8.80 -24.39 -18.91
C LYS A 20 8.56 -23.69 -17.58
N ALA A 21 9.18 -24.18 -16.51
CA ALA A 21 9.22 -23.47 -15.25
C ALA A 21 9.83 -22.09 -15.51
N PRO A 22 9.21 -20.98 -15.07
CA PRO A 22 9.81 -19.66 -15.22
C PRO A 22 11.19 -19.70 -14.57
N SER A 23 12.21 -19.28 -15.34
CA SER A 23 13.60 -19.43 -14.91
C SER A 23 13.80 -18.61 -13.63
N LYS A 24 14.34 -19.26 -12.58
CA LYS A 24 14.67 -18.62 -11.30
C LYS A 24 15.60 -17.40 -11.47
N VAL A 25 16.26 -17.30 -12.62
CA VAL A 25 17.15 -16.19 -13.01
C VAL A 25 16.34 -14.92 -13.33
N LEU A 26 15.17 -15.03 -13.95
CA LEU A 26 14.34 -13.86 -14.30
C LEU A 26 13.73 -13.21 -13.03
N LEU A 27 13.30 -14.03 -12.07
CA LEU A 27 12.83 -13.60 -10.74
C LEU A 27 13.93 -12.85 -9.96
N LEU A 28 15.18 -13.30 -10.08
CA LEU A 28 16.34 -12.66 -9.46
C LEU A 28 16.63 -11.27 -10.06
N ILE A 29 16.49 -11.12 -11.39
CA ILE A 29 16.76 -9.86 -12.09
C ILE A 29 15.70 -8.79 -11.79
N VAL A 30 14.42 -9.14 -11.77
CA VAL A 30 13.33 -8.19 -11.43
C VAL A 30 13.44 -7.75 -9.96
N GLY A 31 13.71 -8.68 -9.04
CA GLY A 31 13.96 -8.33 -7.64
C GLY A 31 15.16 -7.41 -7.46
N LEU A 32 16.23 -7.60 -8.25
CA LEU A 32 17.43 -6.75 -8.22
C LEU A 32 17.15 -5.34 -8.76
N ALA A 33 16.34 -5.20 -9.80
CA ALA A 33 15.98 -3.89 -10.37
C ALA A 33 15.10 -3.07 -9.40
N VAL A 34 14.13 -3.71 -8.74
CA VAL A 34 13.33 -3.07 -7.68
C VAL A 34 14.24 -2.65 -6.52
N ALA A 35 15.15 -3.54 -6.08
CA ALA A 35 16.11 -3.21 -5.03
C ALA A 35 17.03 -2.04 -5.43
N LEU A 36 17.48 -1.98 -6.69
CA LEU A 36 18.34 -0.89 -7.19
C LEU A 36 17.60 0.45 -7.28
N LEU A 37 16.36 0.48 -7.77
CA LEU A 37 15.56 1.70 -7.82
C LEU A 37 15.20 2.20 -6.42
N VAL A 38 14.80 1.29 -5.53
CA VAL A 38 14.56 1.60 -4.12
C VAL A 38 15.85 2.12 -3.47
N SER A 39 16.99 1.47 -3.68
CA SER A 39 18.29 1.94 -3.19
C SER A 39 18.73 3.28 -3.78
N LEU A 40 18.40 3.60 -5.04
CA LEU A 40 18.73 4.89 -5.64
C LEU A 40 17.91 6.02 -5.03
N VAL A 41 16.60 5.81 -4.89
CA VAL A 41 15.68 6.75 -4.23
C VAL A 41 16.10 6.95 -2.76
N LEU A 42 16.42 5.87 -2.05
CA LEU A 42 16.91 5.91 -0.67
C LEU A 42 18.23 6.66 -0.52
N ASN A 43 19.22 6.38 -1.39
CA ASN A 43 20.52 7.04 -1.31
C ASN A 43 20.41 8.54 -1.61
N LEU A 44 19.57 8.93 -2.57
CA LEU A 44 19.30 10.34 -2.83
C LEU A 44 18.62 11.01 -1.63
N TRP A 45 17.62 10.36 -1.03
CA TRP A 45 16.89 10.92 0.11
C TRP A 45 17.73 10.98 1.41
N GLN A 46 18.59 9.99 1.64
CA GLN A 46 19.53 9.95 2.77
C GLN A 46 20.67 10.97 2.61
N ALA A 47 21.19 11.15 1.38
CA ALA A 47 22.25 12.11 1.11
C ALA A 47 21.84 13.58 1.36
N PHE A 48 20.54 13.89 1.22
CA PHE A 48 20.02 15.24 1.45
C PHE A 48 19.45 15.46 2.86
N GLY A 49 19.63 14.50 3.78
CA GLY A 49 19.24 14.66 5.18
C GLY A 49 17.79 15.14 5.33
N GLY A 50 16.88 14.49 4.58
CA GLY A 50 15.55 15.01 4.24
C GLY A 50 14.86 15.80 5.37
N PRO A 51 14.13 16.87 5.01
CA PRO A 51 13.49 17.76 5.97
C PRO A 51 12.72 16.98 7.03
N GLY A 52 12.63 17.55 8.24
CA GLY A 52 11.79 16.99 9.30
C GLY A 52 10.37 16.72 8.79
N ASP A 53 9.65 15.84 9.48
CA ASP A 53 8.27 15.56 9.11
C ASP A 53 7.45 16.86 9.08
N GLU A 54 6.90 17.18 7.92
CA GLU A 54 6.07 18.36 7.72
C GLU A 54 4.61 17.95 7.91
N GLY A 55 4.02 18.39 9.02
CA GLY A 55 2.62 18.13 9.32
C GLY A 55 1.70 19.07 8.54
N PHE A 56 0.49 18.58 8.24
CA PHE A 56 -0.54 19.35 7.52
C PHE A 56 -1.63 19.81 8.48
N ASP A 57 -2.28 20.94 8.19
CA ASP A 57 -3.34 21.50 9.05
C ASP A 57 -4.60 20.62 9.15
N SER A 58 -4.81 19.72 8.19
CA SER A 58 -5.98 18.84 8.15
C SER A 58 -5.69 17.53 7.41
N PRO A 59 -6.51 16.48 7.62
CA PRO A 59 -6.45 15.26 6.81
C PRO A 59 -6.63 15.53 5.31
N GLU A 60 -7.51 16.46 4.95
CA GLU A 60 -7.76 16.82 3.55
C GLU A 60 -6.56 17.52 2.93
N SER A 61 -5.89 18.43 3.66
CA SER A 61 -4.66 19.08 3.20
C SER A 61 -3.54 18.06 2.98
N ALA A 62 -3.36 17.11 3.90
CA ALA A 62 -2.41 16.00 3.74
C ALA A 62 -2.76 15.13 2.51
N ALA A 63 -4.05 14.84 2.30
CA ALA A 63 -4.52 14.07 1.16
C ALA A 63 -4.27 14.80 -0.17
N ARG A 64 -4.58 16.10 -0.25
CA ARG A 64 -4.34 16.90 -1.45
C ARG A 64 -2.87 16.93 -1.82
N HIS A 65 -1.99 17.17 -0.84
CA HIS A 65 -0.55 17.12 -1.05
C HIS A 65 -0.10 15.72 -1.51
N TYR A 66 -0.55 14.66 -0.81
CA TYR A 66 -0.20 13.29 -1.16
C TYR A 66 -0.60 12.93 -2.60
N VAL A 67 -1.85 13.21 -2.98
CA VAL A 67 -2.40 12.90 -4.31
C VAL A 67 -1.69 13.69 -5.40
N TYR A 68 -1.46 14.99 -5.19
CA TYR A 68 -0.73 15.83 -6.13
C TYR A 68 0.69 15.32 -6.35
N SER A 69 1.43 15.08 -5.26
CA SER A 69 2.81 14.61 -5.31
C SER A 69 2.93 13.21 -5.93
N LEU A 70 1.95 12.32 -5.68
CA LEU A 70 1.90 10.99 -6.29
C LEU A 70 1.74 11.02 -7.81
N GLY A 71 1.05 12.03 -8.35
CA GLY A 71 0.87 12.26 -9.79
C GLY A 71 1.86 13.23 -10.42
N SER A 72 2.98 13.48 -9.76
CA SER A 72 4.06 14.30 -10.30
C SER A 72 5.29 13.42 -10.58
N ALA A 73 6.15 13.86 -11.50
CA ALA A 73 7.48 13.25 -11.68
C ALA A 73 8.32 13.21 -10.38
N ALA A 74 7.91 13.97 -9.36
CA ALA A 74 8.49 14.00 -8.02
C ALA A 74 7.71 13.12 -7.02
N SER A 75 7.38 11.87 -7.36
CA SER A 75 6.67 10.94 -6.47
C SER A 75 7.34 10.73 -5.10
N GLY A 76 8.65 10.98 -4.98
CA GLY A 76 9.36 11.04 -3.70
C GLY A 76 8.86 12.14 -2.74
N GLU A 77 8.24 13.21 -3.24
CA GLU A 77 7.61 14.25 -2.42
C GLU A 77 6.35 13.73 -1.71
N ALA A 78 5.68 12.69 -2.23
CA ALA A 78 4.54 12.07 -1.56
C ALA A 78 4.93 11.49 -0.19
N LEU A 79 6.20 11.09 -0.02
CA LEU A 79 6.74 10.54 1.23
C LEU A 79 6.68 11.54 2.40
N ARG A 80 6.72 12.85 2.12
CA ARG A 80 6.62 13.88 3.16
C ARG A 80 5.28 13.83 3.90
N SER A 81 4.27 13.24 3.27
CA SER A 81 2.94 13.12 3.86
C SER A 81 2.90 12.12 5.01
N TYR A 82 3.88 11.21 5.18
CA TYR A 82 3.76 10.05 6.07
C TYR A 82 4.22 10.23 7.54
N GLY A 83 4.85 11.35 7.90
CA GLY A 83 5.24 11.61 9.30
C GLY A 83 6.13 10.52 9.94
N MET A 84 7.02 9.89 9.15
CA MET A 84 7.64 8.61 9.50
C MET A 84 8.53 8.68 10.75
N LYS A 85 9.27 9.78 10.94
CA LYS A 85 10.13 9.96 12.13
C LYS A 85 9.27 10.16 13.38
N THR A 86 8.16 10.89 13.25
CA THR A 86 7.21 11.19 14.32
C THR A 86 6.46 9.94 14.75
N VAL A 87 5.97 9.16 13.79
CA VAL A 87 5.33 7.85 14.07
C VAL A 87 6.34 6.92 14.75
N ALA A 88 7.56 6.80 14.24
CA ALA A 88 8.60 5.95 14.82
C ALA A 88 8.94 6.31 16.27
N ALA A 89 8.97 7.62 16.59
CA ALA A 89 9.28 8.10 17.93
C ALA A 89 8.13 7.91 18.93
N LYS A 90 6.88 7.80 18.46
CA LYS A 90 5.69 7.76 19.31
C LYS A 90 5.01 6.40 19.38
N MET A 91 5.25 5.51 18.42
CA MET A 91 4.57 4.23 18.37
C MET A 91 4.99 3.31 19.53
N ASP A 92 4.02 2.58 20.05
CA ASP A 92 4.20 1.45 20.94
C ASP A 92 4.34 0.17 20.09
N SER A 93 5.55 -0.04 19.56
CA SER A 93 5.88 -1.20 18.72
C SER A 93 5.61 -2.53 19.42
N ARG A 94 5.71 -2.56 20.76
CA ARG A 94 5.42 -3.75 21.56
C ARG A 94 3.93 -4.04 21.59
N ALA A 95 3.10 -3.06 21.94
CA ALA A 95 1.64 -3.23 21.94
C ALA A 95 1.13 -3.63 20.54
N GLN A 96 1.72 -3.06 19.49
CA GLN A 96 1.39 -3.42 18.12
C GLN A 96 1.75 -4.89 17.81
N ALA A 97 2.96 -5.34 18.16
CA ALA A 97 3.37 -6.74 17.99
C ALA A 97 2.50 -7.72 18.81
N GLU A 98 2.11 -7.32 20.03
CA GLU A 98 1.23 -8.10 20.90
C GLU A 98 -0.19 -8.21 20.36
N GLN A 99 -0.70 -7.19 19.65
CA GLN A 99 -2.03 -7.25 19.02
C GLN A 99 -2.07 -8.24 17.86
N VAL A 100 -1.10 -8.20 16.96
CA VAL A 100 -1.08 -9.10 15.81
C VAL A 100 -0.72 -10.53 16.21
N LYS A 101 -0.02 -10.72 17.35
CA LYS A 101 0.55 -12.00 17.83
C LYS A 101 1.29 -12.78 16.74
N GLN A 102 1.71 -12.07 15.69
CA GLN A 102 2.29 -12.59 14.47
C GLN A 102 3.22 -11.51 13.95
N TRP A 103 4.52 -11.77 14.03
CA TRP A 103 5.48 -11.00 13.26
C TRP A 103 5.61 -11.64 11.89
N ARG A 104 5.45 -10.85 10.84
CA ARG A 104 5.77 -11.28 9.49
C ARG A 104 6.97 -10.50 8.98
N ALA A 105 7.85 -11.16 8.23
CA ALA A 105 9.00 -10.50 7.61
C ALA A 105 8.58 -9.42 6.59
N ASP A 106 7.35 -9.47 6.08
CA ASP A 106 6.74 -8.45 5.22
C ASP A 106 5.87 -7.44 5.97
N SER A 107 5.89 -7.46 7.32
CA SER A 107 5.20 -6.44 8.11
C SER A 107 5.77 -5.06 7.77
N PRO A 108 4.91 -4.08 7.48
CA PRO A 108 5.36 -2.71 7.27
C PRO A 108 5.80 -2.03 8.57
N TYR A 109 5.47 -2.63 9.71
CA TYR A 109 5.82 -2.12 11.02
C TYR A 109 7.11 -2.73 11.56
N PRO A 110 7.90 -1.93 12.28
CA PRO A 110 9.16 -2.39 12.84
C PRO A 110 8.93 -3.43 13.96
N PRO A 111 9.96 -4.20 14.33
CA PRO A 111 9.86 -5.21 15.38
C PRO A 111 9.56 -4.58 16.76
N ALA A 112 9.14 -5.42 17.72
CA ALA A 112 8.64 -4.99 19.03
C ALA A 112 9.67 -4.19 19.85
N ASP A 113 10.95 -4.47 19.68
CA ASP A 113 12.09 -3.80 20.34
C ASP A 113 12.49 -2.49 19.65
N ALA A 114 11.87 -2.14 18.52
CA ALA A 114 12.21 -0.93 17.78
C ALA A 114 11.87 0.37 18.53
N GLN A 115 11.08 0.30 19.60
CA GLN A 115 10.87 1.43 20.51
C GLN A 115 12.19 1.89 21.17
N ASP A 116 13.14 0.99 21.39
CA ASP A 116 14.47 1.30 21.91
C ASP A 116 15.42 1.84 20.80
N HIS A 117 14.97 1.79 19.54
CA HIS A 117 15.73 2.17 18.35
C HIS A 117 14.87 2.97 17.35
N PRO A 118 14.41 4.19 17.70
CA PRO A 118 13.49 4.98 16.89
C PRO A 118 14.04 5.31 15.49
N ASP A 119 15.36 5.38 15.31
CA ASP A 119 15.97 5.58 14.00
C ASP A 119 15.77 4.37 13.08
N LEU A 120 15.89 3.14 13.60
CA LEU A 120 15.64 1.91 12.84
C LEU A 120 14.15 1.75 12.55
N ALA A 121 13.28 2.11 13.50
CA ALA A 121 11.84 2.17 13.29
C ALA A 121 11.47 3.15 12.16
N GLY A 122 12.05 4.34 12.18
CA GLY A 122 11.85 5.36 11.15
C GLY A 122 12.29 4.88 9.77
N GLN A 123 13.45 4.21 9.68
CA GLN A 123 13.91 3.61 8.43
C GLN A 123 12.96 2.52 7.92
N ALA A 124 12.48 1.63 8.79
CA ALA A 124 11.54 0.58 8.40
C ALA A 124 10.22 1.16 7.87
N LEU A 125 9.65 2.15 8.56
CA LEU A 125 8.45 2.87 8.12
C LEU A 125 8.69 3.60 6.79
N GLN A 126 9.88 4.16 6.59
CA GLN A 126 10.26 4.78 5.33
C GLN A 126 10.31 3.79 4.17
N GLN A 127 10.90 2.61 4.38
CA GLN A 127 10.87 1.56 3.35
C GLN A 127 9.44 1.15 3.00
N ALA A 128 8.58 1.00 4.01
CA ALA A 128 7.18 0.67 3.81
C ALA A 128 6.46 1.75 2.98
N ALA A 129 6.63 3.04 3.35
CA ALA A 129 6.03 4.16 2.62
C ALA A 129 6.54 4.26 1.18
N ILE A 130 7.85 4.09 0.93
CA ILE A 130 8.43 4.04 -0.41
C ILE A 130 7.78 2.93 -1.23
N ARG A 131 7.68 1.72 -0.65
CA ARG A 131 7.04 0.59 -1.31
C ARG A 131 5.58 0.89 -1.63
N GLU A 132 4.82 1.48 -0.72
CA GLU A 132 3.42 1.83 -0.96
C GLU A 132 3.24 2.88 -2.07
N VAL A 133 4.03 3.97 -2.03
CA VAL A 133 4.01 5.00 -3.06
C VAL A 133 4.33 4.37 -4.41
N TYR A 134 5.38 3.56 -4.49
CA TYR A 134 5.76 2.87 -5.71
C TYR A 134 4.65 1.94 -6.23
N LEU A 135 4.08 1.08 -5.39
CA LEU A 135 3.01 0.16 -5.80
C LEU A 135 1.75 0.91 -6.26
N ARG A 136 1.40 2.03 -5.60
CA ARG A 136 0.28 2.88 -6.02
C ARG A 136 0.58 3.57 -7.35
N SER A 137 1.78 4.12 -7.54
CA SER A 137 2.22 4.70 -8.81
C SER A 137 2.09 3.70 -9.95
N LEU A 138 2.51 2.44 -9.76
CA LEU A 138 2.33 1.39 -10.77
C LEU A 138 0.85 1.14 -11.10
N GLN A 139 -0.01 1.07 -10.10
CA GLN A 139 -1.45 0.88 -10.32
C GLN A 139 -2.12 2.05 -11.05
N LEU A 140 -1.58 3.27 -10.90
CA LEU A 140 -2.07 4.47 -11.56
C LEU A 140 -1.55 4.61 -13.01
N ILE A 141 -0.38 4.03 -13.31
CA ILE A 141 0.16 3.96 -14.68
C ILE A 141 -0.54 2.87 -15.48
N ALA A 142 -0.93 1.77 -14.82
CA ALA A 142 -1.52 0.63 -15.47
C ALA A 142 -2.88 0.93 -16.12
N ASP A 143 -3.01 0.59 -17.41
CA ASP A 143 -4.26 0.71 -18.17
C ASP A 143 -5.30 -0.36 -17.80
N GLU A 144 -4.86 -1.44 -17.17
CA GLU A 144 -5.64 -2.58 -16.68
C GLU A 144 -5.33 -2.85 -15.20
N SER A 145 -6.15 -3.64 -14.50
CA SER A 145 -5.85 -4.05 -13.13
C SER A 145 -4.57 -4.88 -13.11
N VAL A 146 -3.43 -4.26 -12.80
CA VAL A 146 -2.16 -4.99 -12.71
C VAL A 146 -2.12 -5.77 -11.42
N ASP A 147 -2.05 -7.10 -11.55
CA ASP A 147 -1.67 -7.95 -10.44
C ASP A 147 -0.17 -7.76 -10.16
N ILE A 148 0.16 -6.73 -9.37
CA ILE A 148 1.52 -6.39 -8.96
C ILE A 148 2.21 -7.52 -8.16
N ALA A 149 1.49 -8.58 -7.79
CA ALA A 149 2.06 -9.79 -7.21
C ALA A 149 2.56 -10.79 -8.26
N GLN A 150 2.21 -10.62 -9.54
CA GLN A 150 2.66 -11.47 -10.63
C GLN A 150 3.84 -10.87 -11.37
N VAL A 151 4.84 -11.72 -11.66
CA VAL A 151 5.99 -11.34 -12.48
C VAL A 151 5.50 -11.09 -13.90
N ARG A 152 5.61 -9.85 -14.38
CA ARG A 152 5.43 -9.54 -15.80
C ARG A 152 6.64 -10.04 -16.59
N SER A 153 6.37 -10.82 -17.64
CA SER A 153 7.37 -11.20 -18.63
C SER A 153 7.30 -10.22 -19.81
N GLY A 154 8.42 -9.59 -20.14
CA GLY A 154 8.56 -8.67 -21.27
C GLY A 154 10.04 -8.39 -21.54
N SER A 155 10.33 -7.62 -22.59
CA SER A 155 11.68 -7.07 -22.76
C SER A 155 11.98 -6.06 -21.65
N TRP A 156 13.26 -5.79 -21.41
CA TRP A 156 13.69 -4.79 -20.42
C TRP A 156 13.11 -3.41 -20.74
N GLU A 157 13.06 -3.06 -22.01
CA GLU A 157 12.51 -1.80 -22.52
C GLU A 157 11.01 -1.72 -22.22
N GLN A 158 10.25 -2.80 -22.45
CA GLN A 158 8.82 -2.86 -22.15
C GLN A 158 8.54 -2.70 -20.66
N ILE A 159 9.31 -3.38 -19.79
CA ILE A 159 9.15 -3.26 -18.34
C ILE A 159 9.48 -1.84 -17.87
N THR A 160 10.53 -1.24 -18.42
CA THR A 160 10.96 0.12 -18.05
C THR A 160 9.92 1.16 -18.51
N ASP A 161 9.39 1.02 -19.72
CA ASP A 161 8.36 1.91 -20.29
C ASP A 161 7.00 1.76 -19.56
N ASP A 162 6.63 0.53 -19.18
CA ASP A 162 5.46 0.26 -18.34
C ASP A 162 5.55 0.89 -16.95
N MET A 163 6.76 1.14 -16.47
CA MET A 163 7.04 1.67 -15.15
C MET A 163 7.53 3.13 -15.16
N ASP A 164 7.52 3.79 -16.32
CA ASP A 164 8.02 5.16 -16.43
C ASP A 164 7.14 6.12 -15.60
N PRO A 165 7.67 6.71 -14.51
CA PRO A 165 6.90 7.59 -13.64
C PRO A 165 6.47 8.88 -14.34
N THR A 166 7.09 9.25 -15.46
CA THR A 166 6.65 10.39 -16.27
C THR A 166 5.29 10.14 -16.92
N ARG A 167 4.82 8.89 -17.00
CA ARG A 167 3.45 8.56 -17.41
C ARG A 167 2.39 8.98 -16.40
N LEU A 168 2.80 9.30 -15.16
CA LEU A 168 1.94 9.94 -14.17
C LEU A 168 1.92 11.46 -14.31
N ASP A 169 2.80 12.05 -15.12
CA ASP A 169 3.00 13.49 -15.24
C ASP A 169 1.79 14.13 -15.93
N GLY A 170 0.81 14.46 -15.09
CA GLY A 170 -0.53 14.86 -15.51
C GLY A 170 -1.42 15.32 -14.37
N GLY A 171 -0.84 15.58 -13.19
CA GLY A 171 -1.49 16.22 -12.06
C GLY A 171 -2.72 15.46 -11.57
N LEU A 172 -2.51 14.33 -10.90
CA LEU A 172 -3.57 13.65 -10.16
C LEU A 172 -4.31 14.68 -9.29
N THR A 173 -5.63 14.73 -9.45
CA THR A 173 -6.49 15.65 -8.71
C THR A 173 -7.35 14.91 -7.72
N LEU A 174 -7.56 15.52 -6.56
CA LEU A 174 -8.56 15.09 -5.59
C LEU A 174 -9.91 15.69 -6.00
N VAL A 175 -10.80 14.83 -6.50
CA VAL A 175 -12.15 15.21 -6.98
C VAL A 175 -13.15 15.25 -5.82
N GLU A 176 -13.13 14.22 -4.98
CA GLU A 176 -14.03 14.10 -3.83
C GLU A 176 -13.26 13.57 -2.62
N PHE A 177 -13.59 14.10 -1.44
CA PHE A 177 -13.01 13.71 -0.16
C PHE A 177 -14.13 13.52 0.86
N LYS A 178 -14.28 12.31 1.39
CA LYS A 178 -15.24 11.98 2.44
C LYS A 178 -14.52 11.46 3.66
N THR A 179 -14.67 12.13 4.80
CA THR A 179 -14.07 11.63 6.04
C THR A 179 -15.02 10.63 6.68
N VAL A 180 -14.49 9.51 7.17
CA VAL A 180 -15.24 8.55 7.98
C VAL A 180 -15.46 9.17 9.37
N GLU A 181 -16.73 9.37 9.73
CA GLU A 181 -17.15 9.85 11.04
C GLU A 181 -17.25 8.68 12.05
N SER A 182 -17.75 7.53 11.60
CA SER A 182 -17.86 6.35 12.44
C SER A 182 -17.84 5.05 11.63
N THR A 183 -17.36 3.98 12.25
CA THR A 183 -17.37 2.62 11.71
C THR A 183 -18.20 1.69 12.61
N PRO A 184 -18.74 0.58 12.07
CA PRO A 184 -19.63 -0.29 12.82
C PRO A 184 -18.89 -1.14 13.87
N GLY A 185 -19.50 -1.28 15.04
CA GLY A 185 -19.20 -2.34 16.02
C GLY A 185 -17.73 -2.49 16.40
N ASN A 186 -17.18 -3.69 16.19
CA ASN A 186 -15.81 -4.05 16.53
C ASN A 186 -14.74 -3.30 15.73
N LEU A 187 -15.08 -2.74 14.55
CA LEU A 187 -14.13 -2.01 13.73
C LEU A 187 -13.77 -0.65 14.33
N ALA A 188 -14.71 0.01 15.00
CA ALA A 188 -14.44 1.25 15.73
C ALA A 188 -13.43 1.03 16.87
N GLY A 189 -13.59 -0.07 17.62
CA GLY A 189 -12.64 -0.47 18.65
C GLY A 189 -11.24 -0.77 18.08
N ASN A 190 -11.18 -1.43 16.93
CA ASN A 190 -9.91 -1.73 16.26
C ASN A 190 -9.20 -0.46 15.76
N SER A 191 -9.92 0.50 15.15
CA SER A 191 -9.33 1.76 14.68
C SER A 191 -8.83 2.61 15.85
N ALA A 192 -9.58 2.68 16.96
CA ALA A 192 -9.16 3.41 18.16
C ALA A 192 -7.93 2.80 18.83
N GLU A 193 -7.89 1.48 18.96
CA GLU A 193 -6.73 0.77 19.52
C GLU A 193 -5.49 0.93 18.61
N THR A 194 -5.66 0.82 17.29
CA THR A 194 -4.58 1.08 16.32
C THR A 194 -4.04 2.50 16.47
N CYS A 195 -4.92 3.49 16.61
CA CYS A 195 -4.53 4.88 16.79
C CYS A 195 -3.65 5.08 18.02
N LYS A 196 -4.07 4.48 19.13
CA LYS A 196 -3.35 4.51 20.40
C LYS A 196 -1.97 3.85 20.29
N GLN A 197 -1.86 2.70 19.61
CA GLN A 197 -0.58 2.01 19.42
C GLN A 197 0.38 2.79 18.54
N LEU A 198 -0.12 3.60 17.60
CA LEU A 198 0.73 4.51 16.83
C LEU A 198 1.12 5.76 17.62
N GLY A 199 0.59 5.94 18.84
CA GLY A 199 0.88 7.09 19.70
C GLY A 199 0.29 8.41 19.17
N ALA A 200 -0.71 8.32 18.28
CA ALA A 200 -1.37 9.48 17.69
C ALA A 200 -2.40 10.08 18.66
N ASP A 201 -2.52 11.41 18.62
CA ASP A 201 -3.50 12.14 19.42
C ASP A 201 -4.92 11.93 18.87
N GLU A 202 -5.01 11.73 17.56
CA GLU A 202 -6.26 11.50 16.83
C GLU A 202 -5.98 10.73 15.54
N CYS A 203 -6.97 9.97 15.09
CA CYS A 203 -6.93 9.32 13.78
C CYS A 203 -8.19 9.63 13.00
N ALA A 204 -8.02 9.81 11.70
CA ALA A 204 -9.10 9.96 10.75
C ALA A 204 -8.93 8.95 9.62
N GLU A 205 -10.03 8.57 8.98
CA GLU A 205 -9.97 7.80 7.75
C GLU A 205 -10.77 8.55 6.68
N ALA A 206 -10.37 8.42 5.42
CA ALA A 206 -11.12 9.00 4.32
C ALA A 206 -11.21 8.08 3.11
N MET A 207 -12.35 8.17 2.42
CA MET A 207 -12.52 7.68 1.06
C MET A 207 -12.54 8.86 0.11
N MET A 208 -11.82 8.70 -1.00
CA MET A 208 -11.57 9.78 -1.93
C MET A 208 -11.77 9.29 -3.36
N LEU A 209 -12.23 10.19 -4.22
CA LEU A 209 -12.16 10.01 -5.67
C LEU A 209 -11.00 10.85 -6.17
N ILE A 210 -10.04 10.20 -6.84
CA ILE A 210 -8.92 10.87 -7.51
C ILE A 210 -9.04 10.65 -9.01
N SER A 211 -8.61 11.63 -9.81
CA SER A 211 -8.68 11.54 -11.27
C SER A 211 -7.43 12.04 -11.97
N ARG A 212 -7.16 11.43 -13.12
CA ARG A 212 -6.16 11.84 -14.11
C ARG A 212 -6.75 11.59 -15.49
N ASP A 213 -6.78 12.62 -16.32
CA ASP A 213 -7.38 12.60 -17.66
C ASP A 213 -8.82 12.07 -17.65
N LYS A 214 -9.06 10.90 -18.26
CA LYS A 214 -10.36 10.23 -18.37
C LYS A 214 -10.51 9.06 -17.40
N SER A 215 -9.53 8.84 -16.54
CA SER A 215 -9.52 7.75 -15.57
C SER A 215 -9.70 8.28 -14.16
N SER A 216 -10.33 7.49 -13.31
CA SER A 216 -10.58 7.83 -11.91
C SER A 216 -10.42 6.59 -11.04
N TRP A 217 -10.07 6.83 -9.78
CA TRP A 217 -9.81 5.80 -8.79
C TRP A 217 -10.40 6.19 -7.43
N ALA A 218 -10.95 5.22 -6.73
CA ALA A 218 -11.24 5.32 -5.32
C ALA A 218 -9.96 5.07 -4.51
N LEU A 219 -9.61 5.99 -3.63
CA LEU A 219 -8.47 5.90 -2.73
C LEU A 219 -8.95 5.96 -1.28
N GLY A 220 -8.49 5.02 -0.46
CA GLY A 220 -8.78 4.95 0.96
C GLY A 220 -7.53 5.13 1.79
N LEU A 221 -7.43 6.20 2.58
CA LEU A 221 -6.30 6.49 3.46
C LEU A 221 -6.74 6.60 4.92
N GLN A 222 -5.80 6.29 5.82
CA GLN A 222 -5.86 6.67 7.22
C GLN A 222 -4.89 7.84 7.47
N PHE A 223 -5.24 8.70 8.42
CA PHE A 223 -4.46 9.86 8.83
C PHE A 223 -4.24 9.84 10.34
N LEU A 224 -3.08 10.34 10.78
CA LEU A 224 -2.65 10.40 12.18
C LEU A 224 -2.37 11.86 12.53
N ARG A 225 -2.86 12.33 13.67
CA ARG A 225 -2.52 13.64 14.22
C ARG A 225 -1.49 13.53 15.33
N TYR A 226 -0.48 14.37 15.27
CA TYR A 226 0.50 14.58 16.34
C TYR A 226 0.67 16.08 16.58
N GLY A 227 0.27 16.57 17.76
CA GLY A 227 0.15 17.99 18.02
C GLY A 227 -0.82 18.64 17.03
N ASP A 228 -0.32 19.64 16.31
CA ASP A 228 -1.08 20.40 15.31
C ASP A 228 -0.96 19.83 13.89
N GLY A 229 -0.12 18.80 13.68
CA GLY A 229 0.17 18.24 12.36
C GLY A 229 -0.58 16.93 12.07
N TRP A 230 -1.21 16.86 10.90
CA TRP A 230 -1.76 15.65 10.31
C TRP A 230 -0.80 15.01 9.32
N PHE A 231 -0.80 13.68 9.27
CA PHE A 231 0.03 12.86 8.39
C PHE A 231 -0.78 11.69 7.84
N VAL A 232 -0.42 11.19 6.66
CA VAL A 232 -0.89 9.91 6.13
C VAL A 232 -0.28 8.77 6.96
N ALA A 233 -1.10 7.83 7.41
CA ALA A 233 -0.61 6.67 8.14
C ALA A 233 0.19 5.75 7.20
N PRO A 234 1.40 5.30 7.58
CA PRO A 234 2.13 4.32 6.80
C PRO A 234 1.42 2.96 6.83
N ALA A 235 1.28 2.34 5.66
CA ALA A 235 0.85 0.96 5.51
C ALA A 235 -0.56 0.61 5.98
N LYS A 236 -1.45 1.60 6.02
CA LYS A 236 -2.87 1.42 6.33
C LYS A 236 -3.74 2.08 5.27
N SER A 237 -4.79 1.36 4.90
CA SER A 237 -5.89 1.89 4.08
C SER A 237 -7.11 2.12 4.96
N SER A 238 -8.04 2.95 4.48
CA SER A 238 -9.34 3.16 5.09
C SER A 238 -10.12 1.84 5.21
N VAL A 239 -10.64 1.58 6.40
CA VAL A 239 -11.56 0.47 6.69
C VAL A 239 -12.80 0.57 5.80
N ALA A 240 -13.28 1.79 5.53
CA ALA A 240 -14.47 2.01 4.72
C ALA A 240 -14.32 1.48 3.28
N LEU A 241 -13.17 1.74 2.63
CA LEU A 241 -12.93 1.21 1.28
C LEU A 241 -12.78 -0.32 1.28
N ASN A 242 -12.12 -0.89 2.29
CA ASN A 242 -11.96 -2.34 2.43
C ASN A 242 -13.30 -3.06 2.69
N LEU A 243 -14.24 -2.42 3.38
CA LEU A 243 -15.60 -2.93 3.56
C LEU A 243 -16.42 -2.84 2.27
N ALA A 244 -16.23 -1.78 1.50
CA ALA A 244 -16.94 -1.56 0.24
C ALA A 244 -16.46 -2.48 -0.89
N SER A 245 -15.20 -2.93 -0.88
CA SER A 245 -14.65 -3.80 -1.91
C SER A 245 -13.49 -4.66 -1.41
N SER A 246 -13.56 -5.97 -1.70
CA SER A 246 -12.45 -6.91 -1.48
C SER A 246 -11.27 -6.69 -2.44
N ASP A 247 -11.50 -5.95 -3.53
CA ASP A 247 -10.53 -5.77 -4.61
C ASP A 247 -9.69 -4.51 -4.44
N ALA A 248 -9.93 -3.71 -3.40
CA ALA A 248 -9.18 -2.49 -3.07
C ALA A 248 -7.78 -2.80 -2.50
N ARG A 249 -6.97 -3.54 -3.26
CA ARG A 249 -5.59 -3.88 -2.89
C ARG A 249 -4.79 -2.60 -2.69
N PHE A 250 -4.08 -2.49 -1.57
CA PHE A 250 -3.27 -1.30 -1.20
C PHE A 250 -4.08 0.00 -1.05
N GLY A 251 -5.40 -0.11 -0.88
CA GLY A 251 -6.30 1.01 -0.66
C GLY A 251 -6.61 1.82 -1.91
N LEU A 252 -6.38 1.29 -3.10
CA LEU A 252 -6.67 1.95 -4.37
C LEU A 252 -7.49 1.00 -5.26
N LEU A 253 -8.51 1.54 -5.93
CA LEU A 253 -9.36 0.79 -6.83
C LEU A 253 -9.76 1.68 -8.01
N ARG A 254 -9.66 1.20 -9.25
CA ARG A 254 -10.18 1.94 -10.40
C ARG A 254 -11.69 2.11 -10.23
N SER A 255 -12.18 3.35 -10.33
CA SER A 255 -13.57 3.68 -10.04
C SER A 255 -13.94 4.97 -10.76
N SER A 256 -14.95 4.91 -11.62
CA SER A 256 -15.66 6.09 -12.08
C SER A 256 -16.37 6.82 -10.93
N GLU A 257 -16.88 8.02 -11.18
CA GLU A 257 -17.67 8.77 -10.19
C GLU A 257 -18.95 8.01 -9.78
N GLY A 258 -19.62 7.35 -10.74
CA GLY A 258 -20.81 6.55 -10.47
C GLY A 258 -20.51 5.32 -9.60
N GLU A 259 -19.42 4.62 -9.89
CA GLU A 259 -18.94 3.49 -9.08
C GLU A 259 -18.48 3.96 -7.69
N PHE A 260 -17.87 5.14 -7.58
CA PHE A 260 -17.44 5.68 -6.29
C PHE A 260 -18.63 5.95 -5.38
N LYS A 261 -19.72 6.51 -5.92
CA LYS A 261 -20.98 6.68 -5.17
C LYS A 261 -21.56 5.34 -4.71
N GLN A 262 -21.43 4.28 -5.51
CA GLN A 262 -21.84 2.93 -5.11
C GLN A 262 -20.94 2.36 -4.00
N LEU A 263 -19.62 2.60 -4.06
CA LEU A 263 -18.70 2.20 -2.99
C LEU A 263 -19.02 2.92 -1.67
N VAL A 264 -19.30 4.22 -1.72
CA VAL A 264 -19.73 4.99 -0.55
C VAL A 264 -21.04 4.41 0.01
N ALA A 265 -22.06 4.22 -0.84
CA ALA A 265 -23.34 3.65 -0.42
C ALA A 265 -23.19 2.22 0.16
N ALA A 266 -22.27 1.42 -0.37
CA ALA A 266 -21.96 0.09 0.16
C ALA A 266 -21.30 0.17 1.54
N ALA A 267 -20.36 1.08 1.74
CA ALA A 267 -19.77 1.34 3.07
C ALA A 267 -20.84 1.83 4.07
N GLU A 268 -21.74 2.71 3.64
CA GLU A 268 -22.86 3.18 4.47
C GLU A 268 -23.83 2.04 4.83
N ALA A 269 -24.16 1.17 3.88
CA ALA A 269 -24.97 -0.03 4.13
C ALA A 269 -24.28 -1.01 5.10
N ALA A 270 -22.94 -1.02 5.12
CA ALA A 270 -22.15 -1.77 6.10
C ALA A 270 -22.07 -1.07 7.47
N GLY A 271 -22.62 0.14 7.63
CA GLY A 271 -22.69 0.88 8.89
C GLY A 271 -21.58 1.92 9.10
N VAL A 272 -20.83 2.27 8.05
CA VAL A 272 -19.93 3.44 8.06
C VAL A 272 -20.76 4.72 7.93
N ARG A 273 -20.35 5.80 8.58
CA ARG A 273 -20.91 7.14 8.32
C ARG A 273 -19.83 8.07 7.82
N PHE A 274 -20.18 8.91 6.86
CA PHE A 274 -19.29 9.92 6.31
C PHE A 274 -19.74 11.33 6.66
N ARG A 275 -18.78 12.25 6.76
CA ARG A 275 -18.99 13.70 6.73
C ARG A 275 -18.37 14.30 5.47
#